data_AF-A0A090X9C8-F1
#
_entry.id   AF-A0A090X9C8-F1
#
_cell.length_a   1.000
_cell.length_b   1.000
_cell.length_c   1.000
_cell.angle_alpha   90.00
_cell.angle_beta   90.00
_cell.angle_gamma   90.00
#
_symmetry.space_group_name_H-M   'P 1'
#
loop_
_entity.id
_entity.type
_entity.pdbx_description
1 polymer ?
#
loop_
_entity_poly.entity_id
_entity_poly.type
_entity_poly.pdbx_seq_one_letter_code
_entity_poly.pdbx_strand_id
1 'polypeptide(L)'
;MDRLTPSRTSTIVLLFVLLVKQGACVQPECDPQEFYKIYSPVISSLKFRVTGQLNSPHILQQDCDDLKNVTQQVETLLQGCSADKNEELKKHIRGLQSAQESLCGSELQQDLNLWKDCFDAKVFAECKKNVEERLNKLEQDGAMHATGDHICRNRSLSFQCALQAGAGCPEKAERAKKAVENYINALMDTSICRRPSEYACEDDLFRGCYWRVADPGDWRLPMFPSGADTIAEGCKFAKSVPTCTRNVQIERCPEEKKKYLYTLKDRFWSIRDSLCNEQLPAGVEVWNEVPEPESTGELQVKDSGT
;
A
#
# COMPACT_ATOMS: atom_id res chain seq x y z
N MET A 1 -14.46 65.31 -46.14
CA MET A 1 -15.04 63.96 -46.07
C MET A 1 -13.89 63.02 -46.41
N ASP A 2 -13.01 62.77 -45.44
CA ASP A 2 -11.78 62.00 -45.64
C ASP A 2 -11.78 60.83 -44.66
N ARG A 3 -11.68 59.63 -45.26
CA ARG A 3 -11.69 58.32 -44.61
C ARG A 3 -10.49 58.18 -43.69
N LEU A 4 -10.73 58.04 -42.40
CA LEU A 4 -9.76 57.42 -41.48
C LEU A 4 -9.80 55.91 -41.69
N THR A 5 -8.80 55.40 -42.41
CA THR A 5 -8.50 53.98 -42.55
C THR A 5 -7.97 53.43 -41.22
N PRO A 6 -8.49 52.28 -40.73
CA PRO A 6 -8.01 51.69 -39.49
C PRO A 6 -6.60 51.13 -39.71
N SER A 7 -5.66 51.60 -38.89
CA SER A 7 -4.29 51.15 -38.88
C SER A 7 -4.18 49.65 -38.54
N ARG A 8 -3.60 48.87 -39.45
CA ARG A 8 -3.30 47.43 -39.35
C ARG A 8 -2.42 47.03 -38.15
N THR A 9 -1.89 47.98 -37.38
CA THR A 9 -1.07 47.71 -36.18
C THR A 9 -1.87 47.44 -34.90
N SER A 10 -3.15 47.83 -34.83
CA SER A 10 -3.96 47.56 -33.62
C SER A 10 -4.52 46.13 -33.56
N THR A 11 -4.65 45.45 -34.69
CA THR A 11 -5.19 44.07 -34.75
C THR A 11 -4.15 43.02 -34.33
N ILE A 12 -2.86 43.28 -34.59
CA ILE A 12 -1.78 42.33 -34.25
C ILE A 12 -1.51 42.32 -32.74
N VAL A 13 -1.55 43.47 -32.07
CA VAL A 13 -1.36 43.54 -30.60
C VAL A 13 -2.51 42.86 -29.85
N LEU A 14 -3.75 42.99 -30.31
CA LEU A 14 -4.90 42.29 -29.73
C LEU A 14 -4.85 40.77 -29.93
N LEU A 15 -4.29 40.29 -31.05
CA LEU A 15 -4.05 38.85 -31.28
C LEU A 15 -2.96 38.30 -30.35
N PHE A 16 -1.89 39.05 -30.06
CA PHE A 16 -0.89 38.64 -29.06
C PHE A 16 -1.45 38.63 -27.63
N VAL A 17 -2.30 39.60 -27.25
CA VAL A 17 -2.93 39.61 -25.91
C VAL A 17 -3.97 38.50 -25.75
N LEU A 18 -4.64 38.09 -26.83
CA LEU A 18 -5.59 36.97 -26.81
C LEU A 18 -4.90 35.59 -26.86
N LEU A 19 -3.76 35.46 -27.54
CA LEU A 19 -2.98 34.21 -27.56
C LEU A 19 -2.25 33.95 -26.22
N VAL A 20 -1.87 35.01 -25.48
CA VAL A 20 -1.33 34.85 -24.12
C VAL A 20 -2.41 34.46 -23.10
N LYS A 21 -3.69 34.74 -23.38
CA LYS A 21 -4.82 34.39 -22.49
C LYS A 21 -5.28 32.93 -22.57
N GLN A 22 -4.75 32.12 -23.49
CA GLN A 22 -5.11 30.69 -23.62
C GLN A 22 -3.93 29.72 -23.50
N GLY A 23 -2.75 30.20 -23.11
CA GLY A 23 -1.80 29.36 -22.42
C GLY A 23 -2.27 29.23 -20.97
N ALA A 24 -3.13 28.26 -20.66
CA ALA A 24 -3.11 27.75 -19.29
C ALA A 24 -1.66 27.33 -19.06
N CYS A 25 -0.90 28.12 -18.31
CA CYS A 25 0.43 27.72 -17.86
C CYS A 25 0.19 26.47 -17.03
N VAL A 26 0.26 25.31 -17.68
CA VAL A 26 0.21 24.03 -17.00
C VAL A 26 1.47 24.02 -16.16
N GLN A 27 1.30 24.33 -14.86
CA GLN A 27 2.39 24.22 -13.91
C GLN A 27 3.01 22.83 -14.05
N PRO A 28 4.34 22.72 -13.97
CA PRO A 28 4.99 21.42 -13.99
C PRO A 28 4.44 20.56 -12.85
N GLU A 29 4.48 19.23 -13.01
CA GLU A 29 4.10 18.32 -11.94
C GLU A 29 5.14 18.37 -10.82
N CYS A 30 4.70 18.29 -9.57
CA CYS A 30 5.60 18.29 -8.43
C CYS A 30 6.40 16.99 -8.36
N ASP A 31 7.72 17.08 -8.12
CA ASP A 31 8.56 15.91 -7.87
C ASP A 31 8.24 15.34 -6.47
N PRO A 32 7.70 14.11 -6.38
CA PRO A 32 7.45 13.47 -5.08
C PRO A 32 8.73 13.32 -4.25
N GLN A 33 9.89 13.11 -4.88
CA GLN A 33 11.14 12.98 -4.14
C GLN A 33 11.55 14.28 -3.46
N GLU A 34 11.31 15.43 -4.08
CA GLU A 34 11.59 16.73 -3.50
C GLU A 34 10.70 17.00 -2.28
N PHE A 35 9.41 16.68 -2.38
CA PHE A 35 8.50 16.70 -1.24
C PHE A 35 9.02 15.84 -0.09
N TYR A 36 9.39 14.58 -0.37
CA TYR A 36 9.89 13.66 0.67
C TYR A 36 11.20 14.15 1.31
N LYS A 37 12.12 14.73 0.54
CA LYS A 37 13.39 15.27 1.06
C LYS A 37 13.18 16.42 2.05
N ILE A 38 12.17 17.25 1.82
CA ILE A 38 11.84 18.39 2.71
C ILE A 38 11.15 17.88 3.97
N TYR A 39 10.14 17.02 3.82
CA TYR A 39 9.20 16.70 4.88
C TYR A 39 9.62 15.51 5.76
N SER A 40 10.24 14.47 5.19
CA SER A 40 10.58 13.24 5.92
C SER A 40 11.53 13.44 7.11
N PRO A 41 12.61 14.26 7.01
CA PRO A 41 13.50 14.50 8.13
C PRO A 41 12.80 15.14 9.33
N VAL A 42 11.88 16.08 9.07
CA VAL A 42 11.17 16.83 10.11
C VAL A 42 10.25 15.90 10.89
N ILE A 43 9.39 15.13 10.22
CA ILE A 43 8.50 14.18 10.91
C ILE A 43 9.28 13.14 11.70
N SER A 44 10.37 12.63 11.14
CA SER A 44 11.21 11.65 11.82
C SER A 44 11.90 12.21 13.07
N SER A 45 12.10 13.54 13.13
CA SER A 45 12.70 14.23 14.27
C SER A 45 11.73 14.70 15.35
N LEU A 46 10.42 14.68 15.07
CA LEU A 46 9.41 15.09 16.05
C LEU A 46 9.51 14.24 17.32
N LYS A 47 9.34 14.89 18.47
CA LYS A 47 9.51 14.27 19.79
C LYS A 47 8.19 13.72 20.36
N PHE A 48 7.08 13.98 19.70
CA PHE A 48 5.74 13.55 20.06
C PHE A 48 5.68 12.06 20.39
N ARG A 49 5.03 11.74 21.51
CA ARG A 49 4.86 10.37 22.00
C ARG A 49 3.41 9.94 21.88
N VAL A 50 3.18 8.84 21.16
CA VAL A 50 1.84 8.26 20.93
C VAL A 50 1.13 7.80 22.20
N THR A 51 1.87 7.53 23.28
CA THR A 51 1.32 7.14 24.58
C THR A 51 0.87 8.35 25.42
N GLY A 52 1.10 9.59 24.94
CA GLY A 52 0.90 10.82 25.72
C GLY A 52 1.99 11.09 26.76
N GLN A 53 2.77 10.08 27.15
CA GLN A 53 3.84 10.22 28.14
C GLN A 53 4.95 11.13 27.60
N LEU A 54 5.35 12.13 28.39
CA LEU A 54 6.40 13.12 28.05
C LEU A 54 6.04 14.16 26.98
N ASN A 55 4.77 14.29 26.56
CA ASN A 55 4.33 15.39 25.70
C ASN A 55 4.19 16.71 26.48
N SER A 56 5.31 17.24 26.97
CA SER A 56 5.35 18.52 27.70
C SER A 56 4.99 19.70 26.78
N PRO A 57 4.49 20.83 27.34
CA PRO A 57 4.18 22.02 26.52
C PRO A 57 5.35 22.47 25.65
N HIS A 58 6.58 22.42 26.18
CA HIS A 58 7.79 22.76 25.41
C HIS A 58 8.01 21.82 24.21
N ILE A 59 7.79 20.51 24.39
CA ILE A 59 7.91 19.53 23.30
C ILE A 59 6.86 19.77 22.22
N LEU A 60 5.59 19.97 22.64
CA LEU A 60 4.51 20.24 21.70
C LEU A 60 4.73 21.55 20.92
N GLN A 61 5.25 22.58 21.59
CA GLN A 61 5.60 23.84 20.95
C GLN A 61 6.72 23.65 19.92
N GLN A 62 7.80 22.96 20.29
CA GLN A 62 8.91 22.69 19.38
C GLN A 62 8.45 21.88 18.16
N ASP A 63 7.72 20.79 18.37
CA ASP A 63 7.20 19.95 17.28
C ASP A 63 6.23 20.74 16.37
N CYS A 64 5.40 21.62 16.95
CA CYS A 64 4.53 22.50 16.19
C CYS A 64 5.29 23.52 15.35
N ASP A 65 6.35 24.13 15.88
CA ASP A 65 7.16 25.10 15.15
C ASP A 65 7.91 24.43 13.98
N ASP A 66 8.43 23.21 14.21
CA ASP A 66 9.04 22.38 13.17
C ASP A 66 8.03 22.03 12.05
N LEU A 67 6.80 21.64 12.44
CA LEU A 67 5.70 21.36 11.50
C LEU A 67 5.26 22.61 10.71
N LYS A 68 5.16 23.77 11.35
CA LYS A 68 4.84 25.03 10.65
C LYS A 68 5.90 25.39 9.62
N ASN A 69 7.17 25.27 10.00
CA ASN A 69 8.29 25.57 9.12
C ASN A 69 8.29 24.64 7.89
N VAL A 70 8.11 23.33 8.09
CA VAL A 70 8.11 22.37 6.98
C VAL A 70 6.88 22.51 6.09
N THR A 71 5.70 22.78 6.65
CA THR A 71 4.51 23.07 5.85
C THR A 71 4.72 24.31 4.98
N GLN A 72 5.32 25.37 5.53
CA GLN A 72 5.59 26.57 4.74
C GLN A 72 6.52 26.29 3.54
N GLN A 73 7.54 25.45 3.73
CA GLN A 73 8.44 25.03 2.65
C GLN A 73 7.71 24.19 1.59
N VAL A 74 6.85 23.27 2.01
CA VAL A 74 5.99 22.49 1.11
C VAL A 74 5.04 23.41 0.33
N GLU A 75 4.41 24.39 0.98
CA GLU A 75 3.55 25.37 0.29
C GLU A 75 4.32 26.17 -0.77
N THR A 76 5.56 26.57 -0.48
CA THR A 76 6.43 27.22 -1.47
C THR A 76 6.75 26.29 -2.65
N LEU A 77 7.02 25.01 -2.39
CA LEU A 77 7.19 24.00 -3.45
C LEU A 77 5.93 23.92 -4.34
N LEU A 78 4.75 23.84 -3.71
CA LEU A 78 3.45 23.75 -4.40
C LEU A 78 3.07 25.04 -5.15
N GLN A 79 3.69 26.19 -4.89
CA GLN A 79 3.53 27.37 -5.75
C GLN A 79 4.25 27.22 -7.09
N GLY A 80 5.30 26.38 -7.14
CA GLY A 80 6.11 26.13 -8.33
C GLY A 80 5.60 25.00 -9.22
N CYS A 81 4.71 24.13 -8.71
CA CYS A 81 4.27 22.92 -9.39
C CYS A 81 2.84 22.52 -8.97
N SER A 82 2.17 21.65 -9.75
CA SER A 82 0.86 21.09 -9.38
C SER A 82 0.98 19.64 -8.91
N ALA A 83 0.35 19.32 -7.77
CA ALA A 83 0.16 17.96 -7.28
C ALA A 83 -1.12 17.30 -7.84
N ASP A 84 -1.89 17.98 -8.71
CA ASP A 84 -3.24 17.56 -9.10
C ASP A 84 -3.31 16.22 -9.82
N LYS A 85 -2.19 15.80 -10.43
CA LYS A 85 -2.10 14.55 -11.17
C LYS A 85 -1.55 13.38 -10.33
N ASN A 86 -1.11 13.65 -9.09
CA ASN A 86 -0.46 12.67 -8.25
C ASN A 86 -1.24 12.46 -6.95
N GLU A 87 -2.12 11.46 -6.94
CA GLU A 87 -2.98 11.14 -5.78
C GLU A 87 -2.18 10.75 -4.53
N GLU A 88 -1.02 10.12 -4.69
CA GLU A 88 -0.15 9.73 -3.58
C GLU A 88 0.51 10.96 -2.95
N LEU A 89 0.99 11.89 -3.77
CA LEU A 89 1.51 13.17 -3.28
C LEU A 89 0.43 13.98 -2.55
N LYS A 90 -0.80 14.05 -3.09
CA LYS A 90 -1.95 14.68 -2.40
C LYS A 90 -2.27 14.01 -1.07
N LYS A 91 -2.17 12.67 -1.00
CA LYS A 91 -2.37 11.91 0.24
C LYS A 91 -1.35 12.32 1.30
N HIS A 92 -0.08 12.50 0.93
CA HIS A 92 0.99 12.90 1.86
C HIS A 92 0.93 14.37 2.27
N ILE A 93 0.61 15.28 1.35
CA ILE A 93 0.38 16.71 1.68
C ILE A 93 -0.74 16.84 2.72
N ARG A 94 -1.87 16.15 2.50
CA ARG A 94 -2.99 16.14 3.47
C ARG A 94 -2.59 15.52 4.81
N GLY A 95 -1.75 14.48 4.78
CA GLY A 95 -1.20 13.85 5.99
C GLY A 95 -0.37 14.83 6.82
N LEU A 96 0.54 15.57 6.17
CA LEU A 96 1.35 16.62 6.81
C LEU A 96 0.46 17.72 7.42
N GLN A 97 -0.48 18.26 6.63
CA GLN A 97 -1.40 19.31 7.10
C GLN A 97 -2.21 18.85 8.31
N SER A 98 -2.74 17.61 8.27
CA SER A 98 -3.51 17.03 9.38
C SER A 98 -2.66 16.87 10.64
N ALA A 99 -1.39 16.46 10.49
CA ALA A 99 -0.46 16.36 11.61
C ALA A 99 -0.16 17.74 12.21
N GLN A 100 0.14 18.75 11.37
CA GLN A 100 0.35 20.12 11.84
C GLN A 100 -0.87 20.68 12.58
N GLU A 101 -2.06 20.62 11.98
CA GLU A 101 -3.29 21.14 12.59
C GLU A 101 -3.57 20.49 13.94
N SER A 102 -3.33 19.18 14.05
CA SER A 102 -3.61 18.44 15.27
C SER A 102 -2.58 18.71 16.36
N LEU A 103 -1.28 18.77 16.01
CA LEU A 103 -0.19 18.94 16.97
C LEU A 103 -0.02 20.39 17.45
N CYS A 104 -0.47 21.36 16.65
CA CYS A 104 -0.43 22.79 16.99
C CYS A 104 -1.66 23.30 17.76
N GLY A 105 -2.63 22.42 18.07
CA GLY A 105 -3.85 22.82 18.76
C GLY A 105 -3.61 23.29 20.20
N SER A 106 -4.13 24.46 20.58
CA SER A 106 -3.93 25.07 21.90
C SER A 106 -4.46 24.24 23.08
N GLU A 107 -5.51 23.44 22.86
CA GLU A 107 -6.11 22.58 23.88
C GLU A 107 -5.51 21.16 23.90
N LEU A 108 -4.64 20.83 22.94
CA LEU A 108 -4.09 19.47 22.78
C LEU A 108 -3.39 18.97 24.05
N GLN A 109 -2.69 19.84 24.77
CA GLN A 109 -1.97 19.45 25.97
C GLN A 109 -2.91 18.88 27.05
N GLN A 110 -4.08 19.50 27.25
CA GLN A 110 -5.05 19.03 28.24
C GLN A 110 -5.62 17.68 27.81
N ASP A 111 -5.96 17.55 26.54
CA ASP A 111 -6.50 16.31 25.98
C ASP A 111 -5.45 15.18 25.99
N LEU A 112 -4.16 15.49 25.84
CA LEU A 112 -3.06 14.53 25.95
C LEU A 112 -2.80 14.08 27.39
N ASN A 113 -3.04 14.94 28.38
CA ASN A 113 -3.01 14.52 29.78
C ASN A 113 -4.12 13.50 30.05
N LEU A 114 -5.34 13.77 29.55
CA LEU A 114 -6.44 12.80 29.63
C LEU A 114 -6.07 11.50 28.93
N TRP A 115 -5.59 11.57 27.68
CA TRP A 115 -5.12 10.41 26.91
C TRP A 115 -4.10 9.58 27.69
N LYS A 116 -3.06 10.23 28.22
CA LYS A 116 -2.02 9.58 29.03
C LYS A 116 -2.62 8.84 30.24
N ASP A 117 -3.55 9.47 30.94
CA ASP A 117 -4.12 8.91 32.18
C ASP A 117 -5.07 7.73 31.92
N CYS A 118 -5.76 7.71 30.77
CA CYS A 118 -6.62 6.60 30.36
C CYS A 118 -5.94 5.54 29.49
N PHE A 119 -4.73 5.81 28.99
CA PHE A 119 -3.99 4.89 28.13
C PHE A 119 -3.65 3.59 28.88
N ASP A 120 -4.18 2.46 28.42
CA ASP A 120 -3.91 1.17 29.04
C ASP A 120 -2.55 0.61 28.57
N ALA A 121 -1.52 0.87 29.37
CA ALA A 121 -0.16 0.40 29.11
C ALA A 121 -0.05 -1.14 29.05
N LYS A 122 -0.90 -1.87 29.78
CA LYS A 122 -0.91 -3.33 29.76
C LYS A 122 -1.48 -3.84 28.44
N VAL A 123 -2.61 -3.29 27.99
CA VAL A 123 -3.20 -3.60 26.68
C VAL A 123 -2.21 -3.28 25.56
N PHE A 124 -1.51 -2.15 25.65
CA PHE A 124 -0.49 -1.78 24.66
C PHE A 124 0.65 -2.81 24.60
N ALA A 125 1.24 -3.16 25.76
CA ALA A 125 2.35 -4.10 25.82
C ALA A 125 1.96 -5.51 25.36
N GLU A 126 0.80 -5.99 25.78
CA GLU A 126 0.28 -7.30 25.38
C GLU A 126 -0.04 -7.35 23.87
N CYS A 127 -0.67 -6.30 23.33
CA CYS A 127 -0.94 -6.20 21.90
C CYS A 127 0.36 -6.19 21.08
N LYS A 128 1.36 -5.40 21.48
CA LYS A 128 2.67 -5.36 20.80
C LYS A 128 3.36 -6.72 20.80
N LYS A 129 3.39 -7.40 21.95
CA LYS A 129 3.94 -8.74 22.06
C LYS A 129 3.24 -9.71 21.11
N ASN A 130 1.90 -9.69 21.06
CA ASN A 130 1.12 -10.53 20.16
C ASN A 130 1.39 -10.20 18.67
N VAL A 131 1.59 -8.93 18.33
CA VAL A 131 1.99 -8.49 16.98
C VAL A 131 3.36 -9.09 16.62
N GLU A 132 4.36 -8.90 17.47
CA GLU A 132 5.73 -9.40 17.23
C GLU A 132 5.75 -10.93 17.10
N GLU A 133 5.10 -11.66 18.01
CA GLU A 133 5.00 -13.12 17.96
C GLU A 133 4.30 -13.61 16.68
N ARG A 134 3.24 -12.92 16.25
CA ARG A 134 2.52 -13.27 15.03
C ARG A 134 3.33 -12.99 13.76
N LEU A 135 4.03 -11.86 13.71
CA LEU A 135 4.89 -11.51 12.57
C LEU A 135 6.04 -12.52 12.43
N ASN A 136 6.65 -12.94 13.55
CA ASN A 136 7.65 -14.02 13.54
C ASN A 136 7.07 -15.33 13.01
N LYS A 137 5.83 -15.68 13.36
CA LYS A 137 5.17 -16.87 12.82
C LYS A 137 4.87 -16.74 11.32
N LEU A 138 4.44 -15.57 10.86
CA LEU A 138 4.23 -15.31 9.42
C LEU A 138 5.52 -15.48 8.61
N GLU A 139 6.66 -15.07 9.18
CA GLU A 139 7.97 -15.30 8.57
C GLU A 139 8.34 -16.78 8.56
N GLN A 140 8.18 -17.48 9.69
CA GLN A 140 8.43 -18.93 9.80
C GLN A 140 7.56 -19.75 8.84
N ASP A 141 6.32 -19.33 8.63
CA ASP A 141 5.36 -19.97 7.73
C ASP A 141 5.61 -19.63 6.26
N GLY A 142 6.57 -18.74 5.99
CA GLY A 142 6.92 -18.27 4.66
C GLY A 142 5.91 -17.30 4.05
N ALA A 143 4.94 -16.80 4.82
CA ALA A 143 3.95 -15.84 4.35
C ALA A 143 4.53 -14.44 4.13
N MET A 144 5.58 -14.12 4.89
CA MET A 144 6.22 -12.80 4.90
C MET A 144 7.74 -12.97 4.86
N HIS A 145 8.43 -12.03 4.22
CA HIS A 145 9.90 -11.99 4.25
C HIS A 145 10.40 -11.11 5.40
N ALA A 146 11.54 -11.46 5.99
CA ALA A 146 12.20 -10.74 7.07
C ALA A 146 12.72 -9.32 6.69
N THR A 147 12.37 -8.81 5.50
CA THR A 147 12.88 -7.57 4.92
C THR A 147 12.04 -6.36 5.35
N GLY A 148 12.10 -5.25 4.60
CA GLY A 148 11.43 -3.99 4.92
C GLY A 148 9.91 -4.11 5.19
N ASP A 149 9.22 -5.12 4.63
CA ASP A 149 7.81 -5.34 4.91
C ASP A 149 7.56 -5.75 6.38
N HIS A 150 8.44 -6.57 6.97
CA HIS A 150 8.37 -6.91 8.39
C HIS A 150 8.50 -5.66 9.27
N ILE A 151 9.46 -4.78 8.96
CA ILE A 151 9.69 -3.53 9.72
C ILE A 151 8.47 -2.61 9.63
N CYS A 152 7.95 -2.38 8.43
CA CYS A 152 6.77 -1.53 8.22
C CYS A 152 5.53 -2.09 8.93
N ARG A 153 5.28 -3.41 8.80
CA ARG A 153 4.15 -4.07 9.47
C ARG A 153 4.27 -4.00 10.98
N ASN A 154 5.44 -4.33 11.55
CA ASN A 154 5.65 -4.26 12.99
C ASN A 154 5.38 -2.85 13.51
N ARG A 155 5.93 -1.83 12.85
CA ARG A 155 5.72 -0.43 13.23
C ARG A 155 4.25 -0.03 13.14
N SER A 156 3.59 -0.29 12.00
CA SER A 156 2.21 0.12 11.75
C SER A 156 1.21 -0.59 12.67
N LEU A 157 1.37 -1.90 12.87
CA LEU A 157 0.54 -2.69 13.79
C LEU A 157 0.81 -2.34 15.26
N SER A 158 2.06 -2.04 15.62
CA SER A 158 2.37 -1.49 16.95
C SER A 158 1.66 -0.16 17.20
N PHE A 159 1.50 0.67 16.17
CA PHE A 159 0.73 1.90 16.29
C PHE A 159 -0.79 1.66 16.40
N GLN A 160 -1.33 0.63 15.73
CA GLN A 160 -2.71 0.20 16.02
C GLN A 160 -2.89 -0.19 17.48
N CYS A 161 -1.90 -0.89 18.07
CA CYS A 161 -1.94 -1.24 19.49
C CYS A 161 -2.00 0.00 20.39
N ALA A 162 -1.31 1.09 20.03
CA ALA A 162 -1.38 2.35 20.78
C ALA A 162 -2.80 2.96 20.70
N LEU A 163 -3.41 2.96 19.53
CA LEU A 163 -4.78 3.44 19.35
C LEU A 163 -5.80 2.58 20.11
N GLN A 164 -5.61 1.25 20.11
CA GLN A 164 -6.44 0.32 20.87
C GLN A 164 -6.32 0.55 22.38
N ALA A 165 -5.11 0.81 22.87
CA ALA A 165 -4.87 1.08 24.29
C ALA A 165 -5.54 2.38 24.78
N GLY A 166 -5.76 3.35 23.88
CA GLY A 166 -6.51 4.57 24.17
C GLY A 166 -8.00 4.52 23.81
N ALA A 167 -8.52 3.39 23.31
CA ALA A 167 -9.92 3.31 22.86
C ALA A 167 -10.94 3.45 24.01
N GLY A 168 -10.54 3.18 25.26
CA GLY A 168 -11.38 3.36 26.46
C GLY A 168 -11.37 4.78 27.04
N CYS A 169 -10.66 5.71 26.41
CA CYS A 169 -10.56 7.09 26.87
C CYS A 169 -11.89 7.85 26.73
N PRO A 170 -12.15 8.86 27.59
CA PRO A 170 -13.36 9.66 27.51
C PRO A 170 -13.40 10.50 26.22
N GLU A 171 -14.59 10.90 25.77
CA GLU A 171 -14.80 11.71 24.55
C GLU A 171 -13.96 13.00 24.52
N LYS A 172 -13.69 13.59 25.69
CA LYS A 172 -12.78 14.76 25.80
C LYS A 172 -11.36 14.49 25.30
N ALA A 173 -10.91 13.23 25.28
CA ALA A 173 -9.61 12.83 24.74
C ALA A 173 -9.63 12.56 23.22
N GLU A 174 -10.77 12.70 22.53
CA GLU A 174 -10.88 12.37 21.09
C GLU A 174 -9.95 13.23 20.22
N ARG A 175 -9.71 14.49 20.62
CA ARG A 175 -8.72 15.34 19.92
C ARG A 175 -7.30 14.80 20.06
N ALA A 176 -6.93 14.31 21.25
CA ALA A 176 -5.64 13.69 21.48
C ALA A 176 -5.50 12.39 20.68
N LYS A 177 -6.55 11.55 20.66
CA LYS A 177 -6.60 10.36 19.80
C LYS A 177 -6.38 10.71 18.33
N LYS A 178 -7.10 11.71 17.82
CA LYS A 178 -6.96 12.19 16.44
C LYS A 178 -5.55 12.74 16.16
N ALA A 179 -4.94 13.45 17.12
CA ALA A 179 -3.57 13.91 16.99
C ALA A 179 -2.56 12.75 16.94
N VAL A 180 -2.75 11.72 17.77
CA VAL A 180 -1.96 10.49 17.74
C VAL A 180 -2.12 9.78 16.39
N GLU A 181 -3.35 9.62 15.88
CA GLU A 181 -3.63 9.04 14.57
C GLU A 181 -2.96 9.81 13.42
N ASN A 182 -3.07 11.14 13.41
CA ASN A 182 -2.49 11.98 12.36
C ASN A 182 -0.96 11.97 12.40
N TYR A 183 -0.36 12.00 13.60
CA TYR A 183 1.08 11.84 13.76
C TYR A 183 1.57 10.46 13.25
N ILE A 184 0.89 9.38 13.63
CA ILE A 184 1.20 8.02 13.16
C ILE A 184 1.12 7.96 11.63
N ASN A 185 0.06 8.49 11.03
CA ASN A 185 -0.10 8.48 9.58
C ASN A 185 1.05 9.22 8.87
N ALA A 186 1.40 10.43 9.33
CA ALA A 186 2.54 11.17 8.80
C ALA A 186 3.86 10.39 8.94
N LEU A 187 4.05 9.71 10.07
CA LEU A 187 5.24 8.91 10.33
C LEU A 187 5.32 7.65 9.43
N MET A 188 4.19 7.01 9.14
CA MET A 188 4.14 5.88 8.20
C MET A 188 4.39 6.34 6.77
N ASP A 189 3.74 7.43 6.35
CA ASP A 189 3.89 8.02 5.02
C ASP A 189 5.37 8.35 4.74
N THR A 190 6.05 9.05 5.67
CA THR A 190 7.49 9.39 5.54
C THR A 190 8.43 8.21 5.53
N SER A 191 8.01 7.10 6.13
CA SER A 191 8.77 5.85 6.16
C SER A 191 8.49 4.96 4.94
N ILE A 192 7.67 5.42 3.99
CA ILE A 192 7.24 4.65 2.81
C ILE A 192 6.59 3.32 3.23
N CYS A 193 5.87 3.35 4.34
CA CYS A 193 5.13 2.22 4.88
C CYS A 193 3.64 2.48 4.74
N ARG A 194 2.84 1.42 4.64
CA ARG A 194 1.38 1.59 4.63
C ARG A 194 0.89 2.06 6.01
N ARG A 195 -0.15 2.89 5.99
CA ARG A 195 -0.82 3.39 7.20
C ARG A 195 -1.43 2.22 7.99
N PRO A 196 -1.67 2.38 9.30
CA PRO A 196 -2.24 1.31 10.12
C PRO A 196 -3.51 0.71 9.52
N SER A 197 -4.46 1.53 9.07
CA SER A 197 -5.71 1.07 8.46
C SER A 197 -5.52 0.20 7.21
N GLU A 198 -4.42 0.41 6.46
CA GLU A 198 -4.12 -0.32 5.23
C GLU A 198 -3.54 -1.71 5.54
N TYR A 199 -2.80 -1.87 6.65
CA TYR A 199 -2.30 -3.18 7.10
C TYR A 199 -3.34 -4.03 7.84
N ALA A 200 -4.51 -3.48 8.17
CA ALA A 200 -5.57 -4.25 8.81
C ALA A 200 -6.03 -5.43 7.93
N CYS A 201 -6.01 -5.26 6.60
CA CYS A 201 -6.35 -6.30 5.64
C CYS A 201 -5.06 -6.88 5.01
N GLU A 202 -4.69 -8.10 5.36
CA GLU A 202 -3.48 -8.77 4.87
C GLU A 202 -3.73 -9.58 3.59
N ASP A 203 -4.47 -9.00 2.64
CA ASP A 203 -4.78 -9.69 1.39
C ASP A 203 -3.56 -9.94 0.52
N ASP A 204 -2.54 -9.09 0.64
CA ASP A 204 -1.29 -9.21 -0.09
C ASP A 204 -0.48 -10.43 0.39
N LEU A 205 -0.38 -10.64 1.70
CA LEU A 205 0.22 -11.86 2.27
C LEU A 205 -0.62 -13.08 1.88
N PHE A 206 -1.94 -12.97 1.99
CA PHE A 206 -2.85 -14.07 1.66
C PHE A 206 -2.66 -14.49 0.21
N ARG A 207 -2.78 -13.54 -0.72
CA ARG A 207 -2.55 -13.76 -2.15
C ARG A 207 -1.14 -14.27 -2.41
N GLY A 208 -0.12 -13.74 -1.74
CA GLY A 208 1.27 -14.18 -1.87
C GLY A 208 1.45 -15.67 -1.58
N CYS A 209 0.75 -16.20 -0.55
CA CYS A 209 0.74 -17.63 -0.26
C CYS A 209 0.19 -18.49 -1.42
N TYR A 210 -0.89 -18.04 -2.07
CA TYR A 210 -1.46 -18.74 -3.23
C TYR A 210 -0.68 -18.47 -4.52
N TRP A 211 -0.09 -17.28 -4.64
CA TRP A 211 0.66 -16.85 -5.82
C TRP A 211 1.90 -17.70 -6.01
N ARG A 212 2.54 -18.21 -4.95
CA ARG A 212 3.63 -19.21 -5.10
C ARG A 212 3.21 -20.50 -5.81
N VAL A 213 1.91 -20.77 -5.95
CA VAL A 213 1.39 -21.92 -6.70
C VAL A 213 0.93 -21.51 -8.11
N ALA A 214 0.70 -20.21 -8.34
CA ALA A 214 0.17 -19.65 -9.58
C ALA A 214 1.16 -18.77 -10.36
N ASP A 215 2.31 -18.39 -9.77
CA ASP A 215 3.37 -17.61 -10.43
C ASP A 215 4.23 -18.54 -11.28
N PRO A 216 4.06 -18.51 -12.60
CA PRO A 216 4.65 -19.41 -13.53
C PRO A 216 5.92 -18.83 -14.18
N GLY A 217 6.57 -17.84 -13.54
CA GLY A 217 7.88 -17.34 -13.95
C GLY A 217 8.96 -18.43 -14.02
N ASP A 218 8.82 -19.48 -13.20
CA ASP A 218 9.60 -20.74 -13.25
C ASP A 218 8.79 -21.94 -13.77
N TRP A 219 7.47 -21.79 -13.91
CA TRP A 219 6.54 -22.86 -14.26
C TRP A 219 5.73 -22.41 -15.45
N ARG A 220 6.32 -22.32 -16.65
CA ARG A 220 5.53 -22.11 -17.88
C ARG A 220 4.26 -22.92 -17.74
N LEU A 221 3.12 -22.23 -17.60
CA LEU A 221 1.83 -22.89 -17.55
C LEU A 221 1.86 -23.87 -18.70
N PRO A 222 1.30 -25.03 -18.45
CA PRO A 222 0.57 -25.60 -19.52
C PRO A 222 -0.74 -26.08 -18.90
N MET A 223 -1.75 -26.42 -19.66
CA MET A 223 -2.34 -27.68 -19.27
C MET A 223 -1.33 -28.74 -19.76
N PHE A 224 -0.26 -28.96 -18.96
CA PHE A 224 0.83 -29.95 -19.05
C PHE A 224 1.69 -30.04 -20.36
N PRO A 225 3.01 -29.73 -20.31
CA PRO A 225 4.02 -30.80 -20.46
C PRO A 225 5.20 -30.63 -19.49
N SER A 226 4.92 -30.65 -18.19
CA SER A 226 5.96 -30.65 -17.17
C SER A 226 6.11 -32.07 -16.59
N GLY A 227 7.34 -32.57 -16.53
CA GLY A 227 7.62 -33.94 -16.07
C GLY A 227 7.13 -34.20 -14.64
N ALA A 228 7.13 -35.47 -14.23
CA ALA A 228 6.67 -35.92 -12.92
C ALA A 228 7.29 -35.12 -11.74
N ASP A 229 8.56 -34.74 -11.85
CA ASP A 229 9.28 -33.96 -10.84
C ASP A 229 8.68 -32.57 -10.60
N THR A 230 8.30 -31.89 -11.68
CA THR A 230 7.65 -30.59 -11.64
C THR A 230 6.28 -30.75 -10.99
N ILE A 231 5.46 -31.73 -11.39
CA ILE A 231 4.17 -31.98 -10.73
C ILE A 231 4.32 -32.23 -9.22
N ALA A 232 5.33 -33.01 -8.83
CA ALA A 232 5.61 -33.31 -7.42
C ALA A 232 5.99 -32.05 -6.63
N GLU A 233 6.83 -31.18 -7.20
CA GLU A 233 7.21 -29.92 -6.57
C GLU A 233 6.03 -28.94 -6.48
N GLY A 234 5.19 -28.85 -7.52
CA GLY A 234 3.94 -28.08 -7.48
C GLY A 234 2.99 -28.58 -6.39
N CYS A 235 2.84 -29.90 -6.26
CA CYS A 235 2.06 -30.49 -5.17
C CYS A 235 2.65 -30.17 -3.78
N LYS A 236 3.98 -30.19 -3.63
CA LYS A 236 4.65 -29.83 -2.38
C LYS A 236 4.34 -28.38 -1.99
N PHE A 237 4.41 -27.43 -2.93
CA PHE A 237 4.00 -26.05 -2.69
C PHE A 237 2.52 -25.96 -2.36
N ALA A 238 1.66 -26.68 -3.09
CA ALA A 238 0.23 -26.60 -2.85
C ALA A 238 -0.16 -27.15 -1.46
N LYS A 239 0.58 -28.13 -0.94
CA LYS A 239 0.46 -28.64 0.43
C LYS A 239 0.98 -27.67 1.50
N SER A 240 1.84 -26.71 1.17
CA SER A 240 2.38 -25.73 2.15
C SER A 240 1.48 -24.50 2.34
N VAL A 241 0.57 -24.21 1.41
CA VAL A 241 -0.34 -23.04 1.47
C VAL A 241 -1.18 -22.96 2.75
N PRO A 242 -1.76 -24.06 3.28
CA PRO A 242 -2.46 -24.00 4.57
C PRO A 242 -1.57 -23.52 5.72
N THR A 243 -0.30 -23.94 5.75
CA THR A 243 0.67 -23.45 6.73
C THR A 243 0.98 -21.97 6.52
N CYS A 244 1.23 -21.57 5.27
CA CYS A 244 1.50 -20.17 4.91
C CYS A 244 0.37 -19.23 5.34
N THR A 245 -0.89 -19.62 5.13
CA THR A 245 -2.04 -18.75 5.37
C THR A 245 -2.55 -18.75 6.83
N ARG A 246 -2.07 -19.67 7.69
CA ARG A 246 -2.67 -19.92 9.01
C ARG A 246 -2.67 -18.72 9.96
N ASN A 247 -1.69 -17.81 9.82
CA ASN A 247 -1.54 -16.62 10.66
C ASN A 247 -1.90 -15.31 9.95
N VAL A 248 -2.34 -15.40 8.69
CA VAL A 248 -2.71 -14.24 7.86
C VAL A 248 -4.12 -13.77 8.22
N GLN A 249 -4.28 -12.48 8.46
CA GLN A 249 -5.54 -11.87 8.89
C GLN A 249 -6.29 -11.21 7.72
N ILE A 250 -7.34 -11.89 7.25
CA ILE A 250 -8.25 -11.36 6.23
C ILE A 250 -9.59 -10.90 6.81
N GLU A 251 -9.83 -11.12 8.11
CA GLU A 251 -11.12 -10.81 8.77
C GLU A 251 -11.43 -9.32 8.91
N ARG A 252 -10.43 -8.45 8.76
CA ARG A 252 -10.60 -7.00 8.75
C ARG A 252 -10.62 -6.42 7.34
N CYS A 253 -10.61 -7.27 6.30
CA CYS A 253 -10.80 -6.83 4.93
C CYS A 253 -12.25 -6.37 4.67
N PRO A 254 -12.49 -5.50 3.70
CA PRO A 254 -13.85 -5.22 3.22
C PRO A 254 -14.58 -6.50 2.79
N GLU A 255 -15.90 -6.58 2.98
CA GLU A 255 -16.69 -7.80 2.72
C GLU A 255 -16.57 -8.32 1.28
N GLU A 256 -16.58 -7.42 0.29
CA GLU A 256 -16.36 -7.79 -1.12
C GLU A 256 -15.00 -8.48 -1.31
N LYS A 257 -13.98 -7.96 -0.63
CA LYS A 257 -12.62 -8.48 -0.67
C LYS A 257 -12.51 -9.81 0.06
N LYS A 258 -13.14 -9.95 1.23
CA LYS A 258 -13.24 -11.25 1.93
C LYS A 258 -13.87 -12.30 1.04
N LYS A 259 -15.02 -12.00 0.42
CA LYS A 259 -15.71 -12.92 -0.49
C LYS A 259 -14.79 -13.41 -1.62
N TYR A 260 -14.02 -12.48 -2.21
CA TYR A 260 -13.01 -12.83 -3.21
C TYR A 260 -11.92 -13.76 -2.63
N LEU A 261 -11.36 -13.44 -1.47
CA LEU A 261 -10.27 -14.21 -0.85
C LEU A 261 -10.73 -15.61 -0.43
N TYR A 262 -11.96 -15.75 0.06
CA TYR A 262 -12.58 -17.04 0.34
C TYR A 262 -12.82 -17.84 -0.95
N THR A 263 -13.31 -17.21 -2.01
CA THR A 263 -13.45 -17.87 -3.33
C THR A 263 -12.10 -18.35 -3.87
N LEU A 264 -11.04 -17.55 -3.71
CA LEU A 264 -9.68 -17.94 -4.08
C LEU A 264 -9.22 -19.17 -3.30
N LYS A 265 -9.43 -19.16 -1.98
CA LYS A 265 -9.16 -20.33 -1.12
C LYS A 265 -9.88 -21.57 -1.66
N ASP A 266 -11.19 -21.49 -1.86
CA ASP A 266 -12.00 -22.65 -2.24
C ASP A 266 -11.61 -23.22 -3.61
N ARG A 267 -11.35 -22.34 -4.60
CA ARG A 267 -10.84 -22.77 -5.92
C ARG A 267 -9.47 -23.44 -5.80
N PHE A 268 -8.63 -22.93 -4.92
CA PHE A 268 -7.31 -23.49 -4.70
C PHE A 268 -7.35 -24.90 -4.11
N TRP A 269 -8.30 -25.20 -3.20
CA TRP A 269 -8.47 -26.57 -2.67
C TRP A 269 -8.67 -27.58 -3.82
N SER A 270 -9.50 -27.25 -4.80
CA SER A 270 -9.71 -28.08 -5.99
C SER A 270 -8.44 -28.26 -6.84
N ILE A 271 -7.67 -27.20 -7.05
CA ILE A 271 -6.39 -27.26 -7.79
C ILE A 271 -5.39 -28.16 -7.06
N ARG A 272 -5.25 -27.98 -5.75
CA ARG A 272 -4.33 -28.80 -4.95
C ARG A 272 -4.70 -30.28 -5.01
N ASP A 273 -5.98 -30.61 -4.84
CA ASP A 273 -6.43 -32.01 -4.84
C ASP A 273 -6.21 -32.67 -6.22
N SER A 274 -6.38 -31.91 -7.29
CA SER A 274 -6.08 -32.37 -8.66
C SER A 274 -4.57 -32.53 -8.90
N LEU A 275 -3.77 -31.54 -8.50
CA LEU A 275 -2.32 -31.51 -8.70
C LEU A 275 -1.59 -32.58 -7.87
N CYS A 276 -2.10 -32.87 -6.68
CA CYS A 276 -1.55 -33.85 -5.76
C CYS A 276 -2.12 -35.26 -5.92
N ASN A 277 -2.89 -35.52 -6.98
CA ASN A 277 -3.41 -36.86 -7.25
C ASN A 277 -2.27 -37.81 -7.65
N GLU A 278 -2.16 -38.94 -6.95
CA GLU A 278 -1.11 -39.95 -7.15
C GLU A 278 -1.08 -40.53 -8.58
N GLN A 279 -2.19 -40.46 -9.31
CA GLN A 279 -2.30 -40.94 -10.69
C GLN A 279 -1.85 -39.91 -11.74
N LEU A 280 -1.73 -38.63 -11.35
CA LEU A 280 -1.41 -37.55 -12.28
C LEU A 280 0.00 -37.69 -12.90
N PRO A 281 1.07 -38.04 -12.16
CA PRO A 281 2.40 -38.21 -12.74
C PRO A 281 2.46 -39.30 -13.82
N ALA A 282 1.88 -40.47 -13.55
CA ALA A 282 1.82 -41.58 -14.51
C ALA A 282 0.97 -41.23 -15.75
N GLY A 283 -0.13 -40.50 -15.55
CA GLY A 283 -0.96 -40.02 -16.66
C GLY A 283 -0.22 -39.02 -17.57
N VAL A 284 0.66 -38.18 -17.01
CA VAL A 284 1.44 -37.21 -17.78
C VAL A 284 2.61 -37.86 -18.53
N GLU A 285 3.26 -38.87 -17.96
CA GLU A 285 4.27 -39.67 -18.68
C GLU A 285 3.65 -40.31 -19.94
N VAL A 286 2.48 -40.93 -19.81
CA VAL A 286 1.74 -41.51 -20.95
C VAL A 286 1.30 -40.44 -21.96
N TRP A 287 0.87 -39.27 -21.50
CA TRP A 287 0.45 -38.17 -22.37
C TRP A 287 1.60 -37.60 -23.19
N ASN A 288 2.80 -37.50 -22.61
CA ASN A 288 3.99 -37.00 -23.28
C ASN A 288 4.58 -38.00 -24.30
N GLU A 289 4.21 -39.28 -24.23
CA GLU A 289 4.58 -40.30 -25.22
C GLU A 289 3.70 -40.26 -26.49
N VAL A 290 2.59 -39.51 -26.48
CA VAL A 290 1.74 -39.33 -27.65
C VAL A 290 2.42 -38.35 -28.62
N PRO A 291 2.74 -38.75 -29.87
CA PRO A 291 3.35 -37.85 -30.85
C PRO A 291 2.42 -36.67 -31.15
N GLU A 292 2.97 -35.46 -31.29
CA GLU A 292 2.20 -34.34 -31.84
C GLU A 292 1.63 -34.74 -33.22
N PRO A 293 0.36 -34.42 -33.53
CA PRO A 293 -0.19 -34.75 -34.83
C PRO A 293 0.66 -34.07 -35.92
N GLU A 294 1.28 -34.89 -36.78
CA GLU A 294 1.98 -34.42 -37.96
C GLU A 294 1.09 -33.40 -38.68
N SER A 295 1.64 -32.21 -38.92
CA SER A 295 1.09 -31.22 -39.84
C SER A 295 0.54 -31.96 -41.06
N THR A 296 -0.77 -31.88 -41.28
CA THR A 296 -1.47 -32.46 -42.43
C THR A 296 -0.66 -32.19 -43.70
N GLY A 297 0.06 -33.22 -44.16
CA GLY A 297 0.75 -33.20 -45.43
C GLY A 297 -0.27 -32.93 -46.53
N GLU A 298 0.12 -32.07 -47.45
CA GLU A 298 -0.60 -31.73 -48.67
C GLU A 298 -1.24 -32.98 -49.30
N LEU A 299 -2.57 -33.00 -49.36
CA LEU A 299 -3.32 -33.85 -50.27
C LEU A 299 -2.98 -33.38 -51.70
N GLN A 300 -1.91 -33.92 -52.28
CA GLN A 300 -1.76 -33.90 -53.73
C GLN A 300 -2.87 -34.76 -54.32
N VAL A 301 -3.92 -34.09 -54.80
CA VAL A 301 -4.89 -34.65 -55.72
C VAL A 301 -4.15 -34.99 -57.00
N LYS A 302 -3.82 -36.27 -57.19
CA LYS A 302 -3.48 -36.83 -58.50
C LYS A 302 -4.77 -36.93 -59.30
N ASP A 303 -5.02 -35.96 -60.17
CA ASP A 303 -5.93 -36.14 -61.29
C ASP A 303 -5.39 -37.25 -62.19
N SER A 304 -6.09 -38.38 -62.19
CA SER A 304 -5.98 -39.43 -63.21
C SER A 304 -7.26 -39.33 -64.02
N GLY A 305 -7.13 -38.82 -65.24
CA GLY A 305 -8.26 -38.37 -66.05
C GLY A 305 -9.17 -39.47 -66.59
N THR A 306 -10.22 -39.00 -67.26
CA THR A 306 -10.87 -39.67 -68.40
C THR A 306 -10.84 -38.71 -69.57
#